data_AF-A0A9E6JZ59-F1
#
_entry.id   AF-A0A9E6JZ59-F1
#
_cell.length_a   1.000
_cell.length_b   1.000
_cell.length_c   1.000
_cell.angle_alpha   90.00
_cell.angle_beta   90.00
_cell.angle_gamma   90.00
#
_symmetry.space_group_name_H-M   'P 1'
#
loop_
_entity.id
_entity.type
_entity.pdbx_description
1 polymer ?
#
loop_
_entity_poly.entity_id
_entity_poly.type
_entity_poly.pdbx_seq_one_letter_code
_entity_poly.pdbx_strand_id
1 'polypeptide(L)'
;LDEKNQPSQPQERVRFEVKDEGQGLTKEDQEKLFGKFQRLSARPTGGESSTGLGLSIARQLVELQGGKILAESAGKDKGSLFIVELPAYQKKQ
;
A
#
# COMPACT_ATOMS: atom_id res chain seq x y z
N LEU A 1 -32.31 8.21 23.10
CA LEU A 1 -30.93 8.60 23.46
C LEU A 1 -30.04 7.55 22.84
N ASP A 2 -29.30 7.95 21.81
CA ASP A 2 -28.72 7.07 20.79
C ASP A 2 -27.56 6.20 21.32
N GLU A 3 -27.72 4.89 21.31
CA GLU A 3 -26.72 3.88 21.72
C GLU A 3 -25.52 3.74 20.75
N LYS A 4 -25.31 4.68 19.81
CA LYS A 4 -24.40 4.51 18.67
C LYS A 4 -23.02 5.17 18.81
N ASN A 5 -22.54 5.50 20.00
CA ASN A 5 -21.25 6.18 20.13
C ASN A 5 -20.34 5.61 21.23
N GLN A 6 -20.17 4.29 21.25
CA GLN A 6 -19.05 3.67 21.96
C GLN A 6 -17.81 3.64 21.05
N PRO A 7 -16.66 4.21 21.49
CA PRO A 7 -15.43 4.12 20.72
C PRO A 7 -15.06 2.64 20.56
N SER A 8 -14.92 2.20 19.31
CA SER A 8 -14.50 0.82 19.00
C SER A 8 -13.14 0.56 19.65
N GLN A 9 -13.05 -0.53 20.41
CA GLN A 9 -11.80 -1.03 21.00
C GLN A 9 -10.65 -0.96 19.98
N PRO A 10 -9.40 -0.62 20.40
CA PRO A 10 -8.27 -0.61 19.49
C PRO A 10 -8.12 -1.99 18.87
N GLN A 11 -8.41 -2.08 17.57
CA GLN A 11 -8.28 -3.31 16.82
C GLN A 11 -6.79 -3.57 16.61
N GLU A 12 -6.28 -4.67 17.16
CA GLU A 12 -4.90 -5.10 16.93
C GLU A 12 -4.62 -5.21 15.42
N ARG A 13 -3.45 -4.75 14.96
CA ARG A 13 -3.08 -4.74 13.54
C ARG A 13 -1.72 -5.38 13.34
N VAL A 14 -1.57 -6.05 12.20
CA VAL A 14 -0.31 -6.59 11.70
C VAL A 14 0.21 -5.68 10.60
N ARG A 15 1.49 -5.30 10.70
CA ARG A 15 2.18 -4.43 9.74
C ARG A 15 3.27 -5.20 9.01
N PHE A 16 3.23 -5.13 7.67
CA PHE A 16 4.23 -5.70 6.77
C PHE A 16 4.95 -4.57 6.07
N GLU A 17 6.27 -4.67 5.96
CA GLU A 17 7.12 -3.68 5.31
C GLU A 17 7.98 -4.37 4.25
N VAL A 18 7.92 -3.86 3.03
CA VAL A 18 8.75 -4.32 1.91
C VAL A 18 9.60 -3.15 1.44
N LYS A 19 10.91 -3.26 1.64
CA LYS A 19 11.89 -2.27 1.20
C LYS A 19 12.60 -2.75 -0.06
N ASP A 20 12.67 -1.90 -1.06
CA ASP A 20 13.44 -2.11 -2.28
C ASP A 20 14.57 -1.06 -2.43
N GLU A 21 15.49 -1.31 -3.37
CA GLU A 21 16.61 -0.41 -3.72
C GLU A 21 16.51 0.10 -5.17
N GLY A 22 15.29 0.14 -5.73
CA GLY A 22 15.04 0.60 -7.08
C GLY A 22 15.14 2.11 -7.27
N GLN A 23 14.56 2.61 -8.37
CA GLN A 23 14.58 4.02 -8.75
C GLN A 23 13.86 4.96 -7.78
N GLY A 24 13.13 4.42 -6.79
CA GLY A 24 12.31 5.17 -5.86
C GLY A 24 11.09 5.81 -6.54
N LEU A 25 10.43 6.70 -5.79
CA LEU A 25 9.16 7.31 -6.19
C LEU A 25 9.22 8.83 -6.01
N THR A 26 8.79 9.57 -7.01
CA THR A 26 8.50 11.01 -6.82
C THR A 26 7.25 11.18 -5.97
N LYS A 27 7.02 12.40 -5.44
CA LYS A 27 5.78 12.69 -4.70
C LYS A 27 4.54 12.45 -5.56
N GLU A 28 4.59 12.84 -6.82
CA GLU A 28 3.49 12.64 -7.77
C GLU A 28 3.27 11.14 -8.08
N ASP A 29 4.34 10.36 -8.18
CA ASP A 29 4.23 8.91 -8.33
C ASP A 29 3.57 8.27 -7.10
N GLN A 30 3.90 8.71 -5.88
CA GLN A 30 3.29 8.19 -4.64
C GLN A 30 1.78 8.43 -4.61
N GLU A 31 1.30 9.58 -5.08
CA GLU A 31 -0.14 9.89 -5.15
C GLU A 31 -0.89 9.01 -6.17
N LYS A 32 -0.22 8.67 -7.28
CA LYS A 32 -0.80 7.89 -8.38
C LYS A 32 -0.56 6.39 -8.25
N LEU A 33 0.32 5.96 -7.35
CA LEU A 33 0.90 4.62 -7.26
C LEU A 33 -0.09 3.47 -7.33
N PHE A 34 -1.25 3.65 -6.68
CA PHE A 34 -2.28 2.62 -6.58
C PHE A 34 -3.44 2.80 -7.55
N GLY A 35 -3.35 3.75 -8.48
CA GLY A 35 -4.32 3.90 -9.55
C GLY A 35 -4.21 2.77 -10.58
N LYS A 36 -5.33 2.40 -11.21
CA LYS A 36 -5.33 1.42 -12.31
C LYS A 36 -4.65 2.00 -13.55
N PHE A 37 -3.87 1.17 -14.24
CA PHE A 37 -3.18 1.51 -15.50
C PHE A 37 -2.22 2.70 -15.39
N GLN A 38 -1.76 3.03 -14.19
CA GLN A 38 -0.83 4.14 -14.01
C GLN A 38 0.56 3.72 -14.47
N ARG A 39 1.14 4.50 -15.39
CA ARG A 39 2.55 4.44 -15.72
C ARG A 39 3.28 5.45 -14.86
N LEU A 40 4.06 4.95 -13.92
CA LEU A 40 4.93 5.80 -13.09
C LEU A 40 6.08 6.34 -13.92
N SER A 41 6.71 7.40 -13.43
CA SER A 41 7.88 8.00 -14.08
C SER A 41 9.10 7.05 -14.13
N ALA A 42 9.15 6.09 -13.21
CA ALA A 42 10.17 5.05 -13.16
C ALA A 42 10.13 4.17 -14.41
N ARG A 43 11.26 4.10 -15.13
CA ARG A 43 11.38 3.27 -16.34
C ARG A 43 11.78 1.85 -15.94
N PRO A 44 11.14 0.79 -16.46
CA PRO A 44 11.59 -0.58 -16.21
C PRO A 44 13.05 -0.75 -16.62
N THR A 45 13.91 -1.23 -15.73
CA THR A 45 15.35 -1.42 -16.00
C THR A 45 15.64 -2.64 -16.88
N GLY A 46 14.69 -3.58 -16.98
CA GLY A 46 14.82 -4.84 -17.72
C GLY A 46 14.00 -4.94 -19.02
N GLY A 47 13.39 -3.86 -19.50
CA GLY A 47 12.54 -3.89 -20.70
C GLY A 47 11.17 -4.57 -20.52
N GLU A 48 10.83 -4.95 -19.29
CA GLU A 48 9.55 -5.59 -18.96
C GLU A 48 8.38 -4.60 -19.07
N SER A 49 7.36 -4.98 -19.81
CA SER A 49 6.09 -4.24 -19.84
C SER A 49 5.28 -4.57 -18.59
N SER A 50 5.33 -3.71 -17.57
CA SER A 50 4.35 -3.78 -16.47
C SER A 50 3.07 -3.08 -16.91
N THR A 51 1.92 -3.75 -16.75
CA THR A 51 0.59 -3.20 -17.04
C THR A 51 0.15 -2.15 -16.01
N GLY A 52 0.91 -1.97 -14.92
CA GLY A 52 0.55 -1.08 -13.82
C GLY A 52 -0.64 -1.59 -12.99
N LEU A 53 -0.98 -2.87 -13.09
CA LEU A 53 -2.14 -3.44 -12.38
C LEU A 53 -1.81 -3.98 -11.00
N GLY A 54 -0.59 -4.48 -10.78
CA GLY A 54 -0.22 -5.21 -9.55
C GLY A 54 -0.53 -4.45 -8.27
N LEU A 55 -0.07 -3.19 -8.16
CA LEU A 55 -0.31 -2.38 -6.96
C LEU A 55 -1.78 -1.98 -6.80
N SER A 56 -2.51 -1.77 -7.90
CA SER A 56 -3.95 -1.49 -7.83
C SER A 56 -4.74 -2.70 -7.28
N ILE A 57 -4.36 -3.93 -7.66
CA ILE A 57 -4.95 -5.17 -7.14
C ILE A 57 -4.58 -5.33 -5.66
N ALA A 58 -3.31 -5.13 -5.31
CA ALA A 58 -2.85 -5.21 -3.91
C ALA A 58 -3.64 -4.25 -3.01
N ARG A 59 -3.84 -3.00 -3.44
CA ARG A 59 -4.68 -2.04 -2.72
C ARG A 59 -6.11 -2.52 -2.55
N GLN A 60 -6.74 -3.00 -3.61
CA GLN A 60 -8.10 -3.53 -3.53
C GLN A 60 -8.21 -4.69 -2.53
N LEU A 61 -7.27 -5.63 -2.55
CA LEU A 61 -7.26 -6.77 -1.63
C LEU A 61 -7.04 -6.35 -0.17
N VAL A 62 -6.16 -5.38 0.08
CA VAL A 62 -5.90 -4.85 1.42
C VAL A 62 -7.11 -4.08 1.95
N GLU A 63 -7.73 -3.23 1.12
CA GLU A 63 -8.94 -2.48 1.49
C GLU A 63 -10.13 -3.43 1.77
N LEU A 64 -10.32 -4.49 0.97
CA LEU A 64 -11.34 -5.51 1.21
C LEU A 64 -11.17 -6.24 2.54
N GLN A 65 -9.94 -6.34 3.04
CA GLN A 65 -9.62 -6.92 4.35
C GLN A 65 -9.72 -5.91 5.50
N GLY A 66 -10.19 -4.67 5.24
CA GLY A 66 -10.26 -3.60 6.24
C GLY A 66 -8.89 -3.01 6.61
N GLY A 67 -7.88 -3.25 5.77
CA GLY A 67 -6.53 -2.76 5.95
C GLY A 67 -6.23 -1.46 5.24
N LYS A 68 -4.96 -1.10 5.25
CA LYS A 68 -4.39 0.06 4.55
C LYS A 68 -3.07 -0.34 3.89
N ILE A 69 -2.84 0.17 2.68
CA ILE A 69 -1.55 0.09 2.00
C ILE A 69 -1.05 1.52 1.70
N LEU A 70 0.25 1.74 1.84
CA LEU A 70 0.91 3.00 1.50
C LEU A 70 2.33 2.73 0.99
N ALA A 71 2.92 3.73 0.35
CA ALA A 71 4.30 3.68 -0.06
C ALA A 71 5.00 4.99 0.26
N GLU A 72 6.26 4.87 0.65
CA GLU A 72 7.14 5.97 0.98
C GLU A 72 8.43 5.83 0.17
N SER A 73 9.02 6.95 -0.22
CA SER A 73 10.34 6.97 -0.85
C SER A 73 11.03 8.29 -0.53
N ALA A 74 12.34 8.25 -0.29
CA ALA A 74 13.16 9.44 -0.10
C ALA A 74 13.49 10.16 -1.43
N GLY A 75 12.89 9.71 -2.53
CA GLY A 75 13.07 10.28 -3.86
C GLY A 75 13.86 9.36 -4.78
N LYS A 76 14.30 9.93 -5.91
CA LYS A 76 14.94 9.19 -6.98
C LYS A 76 16.22 8.47 -6.51
N ASP A 77 16.39 7.22 -6.94
CA ASP A 77 17.53 6.35 -6.65
C ASP A 77 17.75 6.05 -5.16
N LYS A 78 16.66 6.14 -4.35
CA LYS A 78 16.66 5.82 -2.92
C LYS A 78 15.80 4.60 -2.57
N GLY A 79 15.32 3.87 -3.58
CA GLY A 79 14.37 2.79 -3.39
C GLY A 79 13.03 3.27 -2.84
N SER A 80 12.20 2.30 -2.46
CA SER A 80 10.87 2.56 -1.91
C SER A 80 10.59 1.64 -0.74
N LEU A 81 9.66 2.06 0.11
CA LEU A 81 9.15 1.29 1.23
C LEU A 81 7.64 1.15 1.04
N PHE A 82 7.16 -0.08 0.85
CA PHE A 82 5.75 -0.39 0.80
C PHE A 82 5.31 -0.93 2.16
N ILE A 83 4.24 -0.36 2.70
CA ILE A 83 3.72 -0.69 4.03
C ILE A 83 2.28 -1.17 3.87
N VAL A 84 1.98 -2.34 4.43
CA VAL A 84 0.64 -2.92 4.49
C VAL A 84 0.25 -3.14 5.95
N GLU A 85 -0.90 -2.62 6.34
CA GLU A 85 -1.46 -2.78 7.69
C GLU A 85 -2.80 -3.49 7.57
N LEU A 86 -2.94 -4.64 8.22
CA LEU A 86 -4.17 -5.45 8.23
C LEU A 86 -4.67 -5.65 9.67
N PRO A 87 -5.99 -5.74 9.90
CA PRO A 87 -6.51 -6.20 11.19
C PRO A 87 -5.95 -7.58 11.54
N ALA A 88 -5.50 -7.75 12.78
CA ALA A 88 -5.06 -9.05 13.27
C ALA A 88 -6.26 -10.00 13.31
N TYR A 89 -6.05 -11.22 12.80
CA TYR A 89 -7.06 -12.26 12.91
C TYR A 89 -7.19 -12.72 14.37
N GLN A 90 -8.33 -12.44 14.98
CA GLN A 90 -8.68 -12.96 16.29
C GLN A 90 -9.53 -14.22 16.11
N LYS A 91 -8.99 -15.37 16.51
CA LYS A 91 -9.76 -16.61 16.54
C LYS A 91 -10.81 -16.48 17.65
N LYS A 92 -12.09 -16.41 17.29
CA LYS A 92 -13.16 -16.53 18.28
C LYS A 92 -13.11 -17.95 18.86
N GLN A 93 -12.93 -18.05 20.18
CA GLN A 93 -13.03 -19.31 20.92
C GLN A 93 -14.48 -19.80 20.95
#